data_AF-A0A9P9H2Y4-F1
#
_entry.id   AF-A0A9P9H2Y4-F1
#
_cell.length_a   1.000
_cell.length_b   1.000
_cell.length_c   1.000
_cell.angle_alpha   90.00
_cell.angle_beta   90.00
_cell.angle_gamma   90.00
#
_symmetry.space_group_name_H-M   'P 1'
#
loop_
_entity.id
_entity.type
_entity.pdbx_description
1 polymer ?
#
loop_
_entity_poly.entity_id
_entity_poly.type
_entity_poly.pdbx_seq_one_letter_code
_entity_poly.pdbx_strand_id
1 'polypeptide(L)'
;MAPTEAELLANYLIQPSTLTAIVTLEQFKALFPRPLQSSPQIRSLFRDLQAQRTDLLDQVAENIAHEAKRGITMRREVVRAKREAEREDIDAEIEMERAVCSFSKTSWCEY
;
A
#
# COMPACT_ATOMS: atom_id res chain seq x y z
N MET A 1 12.34 1.79 16.66
CA MET A 1 12.10 0.92 15.48
C MET A 1 11.24 1.71 14.52
N ALA A 2 11.48 1.64 13.20
CA ALA A 2 10.62 2.32 12.24
C ALA A 2 9.25 1.62 12.18
N PRO A 3 8.14 2.34 11.98
CA PRO A 3 6.81 1.74 11.93
C PRO A 3 6.71 0.77 10.75
N THR A 4 6.00 -0.32 10.95
CA THR A 4 5.69 -1.29 9.90
C THR A 4 4.69 -0.72 8.91
N GLU A 5 4.61 -1.30 7.71
CA GLU A 5 3.64 -0.90 6.69
C GLU A 5 2.19 -1.04 7.16
N ALA A 6 1.87 -2.11 7.89
CA ALA A 6 0.56 -2.31 8.49
C ALA A 6 0.22 -1.22 9.51
N GLU A 7 1.17 -0.86 10.38
CA GLU A 7 0.99 0.24 11.35
C GLU A 7 0.78 1.58 10.66
N LEU A 8 1.56 1.88 9.62
CA LEU A 8 1.38 3.08 8.82
C LEU A 8 -0.04 3.13 8.22
N LEU A 9 -0.44 2.09 7.50
CA LEU A 9 -1.75 2.04 6.85
C LEU A 9 -2.90 2.13 7.87
N ALA A 10 -2.81 1.44 9.01
CA ALA A 10 -3.83 1.52 10.05
C ALA A 10 -3.94 2.93 10.65
N ASN A 11 -2.81 3.59 10.92
CA ASN A 11 -2.78 4.94 11.47
C ASN A 11 -3.36 5.97 10.51
N TYR A 12 -3.15 5.81 9.19
CA TYR A 12 -3.66 6.75 8.19
C TYR A 12 -5.10 6.48 7.77
N LEU A 13 -5.52 5.20 7.71
CA LEU A 13 -6.79 4.81 7.10
C LEU A 13 -7.87 4.48 8.12
N ILE A 14 -7.53 3.95 9.30
CA ILE A 14 -8.51 3.50 10.29
C ILE A 14 -8.71 4.52 11.39
N GLN A 15 -7.63 4.95 12.04
CA GLN A 15 -7.70 5.83 13.21
C GLN A 15 -8.48 7.14 12.97
N PRO A 16 -8.23 7.92 11.90
CA PRO A 16 -8.98 9.15 11.64
C PRO A 16 -10.40 8.88 11.10
N SER A 17 -10.71 7.63 10.77
CA SER A 17 -11.90 7.27 10.00
C SER A 17 -13.04 6.75 10.87
N THR A 18 -12.98 6.82 12.19
CA THR A 18 -14.14 6.50 13.04
C THR A 18 -15.25 7.53 12.85
N LEU A 19 -16.52 7.14 13.01
CA LEU A 19 -17.64 8.08 12.79
C LEU A 19 -17.52 9.31 13.68
N THR A 20 -17.16 9.09 14.95
CA THR A 20 -17.01 10.14 15.96
C THR A 20 -15.83 11.07 15.74
N ALA A 21 -14.81 10.64 14.99
CA ALA A 21 -13.70 11.51 14.57
C ALA A 21 -14.12 12.47 13.45
N ILE A 22 -15.14 12.11 12.66
CA ILE A 22 -15.64 12.89 11.53
C ILE A 22 -16.82 13.78 11.95
N VAL A 23 -17.74 13.24 12.73
CA VAL A 23 -18.96 13.94 13.15
C VAL A 23 -19.38 13.49 14.54
N THR A 24 -19.61 14.45 15.43
CA THR A 24 -20.18 14.17 16.76
C THR A 24 -21.69 13.96 16.65
N LEU A 25 -22.30 13.33 17.67
CA LEU A 25 -23.76 13.19 17.72
C LEU A 25 -24.47 14.56 17.66
N GLU A 26 -23.90 15.59 18.26
CA GLU A 26 -24.48 16.95 18.25
C GLU A 26 -24.44 17.57 16.86
N GLN A 27 -23.31 17.46 16.16
CA GLN A 27 -23.17 17.90 14.78
C GLN A 27 -24.11 17.13 13.85
N PHE A 28 -24.25 15.82 14.06
CA PHE A 28 -25.18 14.99 13.31
C PHE A 28 -26.64 15.42 13.55
N LYS A 29 -27.03 15.68 14.80
CA LYS A 29 -28.36 16.20 15.14
C LYS A 29 -28.62 17.55 14.47
N ALA A 30 -27.61 18.42 14.36
CA ALA A 30 -27.74 19.72 13.72
C ALA A 30 -28.09 19.66 12.22
N LEU A 31 -27.89 18.50 11.57
CA LEU A 31 -28.29 18.27 10.17
C LEU A 31 -29.81 18.12 9.98
N PHE A 32 -30.57 17.94 11.07
CA PHE A 32 -32.01 17.76 11.04
C PHE A 32 -32.76 19.07 11.39
N PRO A 33 -33.99 19.26 10.89
CA PRO A 33 -34.85 20.37 11.31
C PRO A 33 -35.03 20.43 12.83
N ARG A 34 -35.02 21.64 13.42
CA ARG A 34 -35.08 21.86 14.88
C ARG A 34 -36.13 21.03 15.63
N PRO A 35 -37.39 20.89 15.14
CA PRO A 35 -38.40 20.10 15.85
C PRO A 35 -38.06 18.61 15.95
N LEU A 36 -37.26 18.10 15.01
CA LEU A 36 -36.89 16.68 14.93
C LEU A 36 -35.60 16.38 15.69
N GLN A 37 -34.75 17.36 16.02
CA GLN A 37 -33.44 17.15 16.64
C GLN A 37 -33.51 16.45 18.01
N SER A 38 -34.62 16.57 18.74
CA SER A 38 -34.86 15.87 20.01
C SER A 38 -35.41 14.45 19.85
N SER A 39 -35.72 14.03 18.62
CA SER A 39 -36.28 12.72 18.33
C SER A 39 -35.31 11.60 18.76
N PRO A 40 -35.79 10.57 19.48
CA PRO A 40 -34.97 9.41 19.83
C PRO A 40 -34.48 8.66 18.59
N GLN A 41 -35.19 8.75 17.45
CA GLN A 41 -34.84 8.09 16.19
C GLN A 41 -33.53 8.63 15.58
N ILE A 42 -33.17 9.88 15.85
CA ILE A 42 -31.88 10.42 15.37
C ILE A 42 -30.71 9.73 16.09
N ARG A 43 -30.90 9.40 17.38
CA ARG A 43 -29.89 8.65 18.14
C ARG A 43 -29.75 7.22 17.64
N SER A 44 -30.85 6.54 17.32
CA SER A 44 -30.77 5.19 16.74
C SER A 44 -30.09 5.24 15.37
N LEU A 45 -30.47 6.17 14.50
CA LEU A 45 -29.84 6.34 13.19
C LEU A 45 -28.33 6.61 13.28
N PHE A 46 -27.89 7.42 14.25
CA PHE A 46 -26.46 7.64 14.48
C PHE A 46 -25.73 6.36 14.90
N ARG A 47 -26.37 5.51 15.73
CA ARG A 47 -25.80 4.22 16.15
C ARG A 47 -25.74 3.23 14.99
N ASP A 48 -26.76 3.19 14.15
CA ASP A 48 -26.79 2.35 12.95
C ASP A 48 -25.69 2.76 11.98
N LEU A 49 -25.51 4.07 11.76
CA LEU A 49 -24.42 4.60 10.94
C LEU A 49 -23.04 4.29 11.55
N GLN A 50 -22.94 4.34 12.88
CA GLN A 50 -21.71 3.98 13.58
C GLN A 50 -21.38 2.50 13.37
N ALA A 51 -22.37 1.60 13.45
CA ALA A 51 -22.19 0.18 13.21
C ALA A 51 -21.76 -0.11 11.77
N GLN A 52 -22.47 0.43 10.78
CA GLN A 52 -22.13 0.29 9.36
C GLN A 52 -20.70 0.75 9.06
N ARG A 53 -20.28 1.85 9.72
CA ARG A 53 -18.93 2.37 9.54
C ARG A 53 -17.87 1.49 10.19
N THR A 54 -18.14 0.94 11.38
CA THR A 54 -17.25 -0.04 12.01
C THR A 54 -17.06 -1.25 11.12
N ASP A 55 -18.15 -1.81 10.55
CA ASP A 55 -18.07 -2.97 9.65
C ASP A 55 -17.20 -2.68 8.41
N LEU A 56 -17.26 -1.45 7.88
CA LEU A 56 -16.38 -1.02 6.78
C LEU A 56 -14.92 -0.88 7.22
N LEU A 57 -14.66 -0.36 8.43
CA LEU A 57 -13.30 -0.25 8.96
C LEU A 57 -12.67 -1.61 9.21
N ASP A 58 -13.46 -2.59 9.64
CA ASP A 58 -13.01 -3.97 9.81
C ASP A 58 -12.60 -4.59 8.47
N GLN A 59 -13.38 -4.38 7.40
CA GLN A 59 -12.99 -4.78 6.04
C GLN A 59 -11.71 -4.07 5.57
N VAL A 60 -11.52 -2.79 5.89
CA VAL A 60 -10.28 -2.07 5.59
C VAL A 60 -9.10 -2.66 6.37
N ALA A 61 -9.28 -3.04 7.63
CA ALA A 61 -8.25 -3.68 8.43
C ALA A 61 -7.82 -5.03 7.83
N GLU A 62 -8.77 -5.85 7.37
CA GLU A 62 -8.50 -7.08 6.65
C GLU A 62 -7.70 -6.82 5.36
N ASN A 63 -8.12 -5.84 4.57
CA ASN A 63 -7.42 -5.44 3.35
C ASN A 63 -5.99 -4.97 3.62
N ILE A 64 -5.75 -4.23 4.71
CA ILE A 64 -4.40 -3.82 5.12
C ILE A 64 -3.53 -5.04 5.44
N ALA A 65 -4.07 -6.05 6.13
CA ALA A 65 -3.34 -7.28 6.41
C ALA A 65 -2.97 -8.03 5.12
N HIS A 66 -3.90 -8.11 4.17
CA HIS A 66 -3.65 -8.69 2.85
C HIS A 66 -2.58 -7.91 2.08
N GLU A 67 -2.65 -6.58 2.09
CA GLU A 67 -1.70 -5.73 1.37
C GLU A 67 -0.30 -5.80 1.99
N ALA A 68 -0.19 -5.78 3.31
CA ALA A 68 1.09 -5.94 4.00
C ALA A 68 1.78 -7.27 3.64
N LYS A 69 0.99 -8.36 3.48
CA LYS A 69 1.50 -9.65 3.00
C LYS A 69 1.96 -9.57 1.54
N ARG A 70 1.20 -8.90 0.68
CA ARG A 70 1.56 -8.69 -0.74
C ARG A 70 2.83 -7.85 -0.88
N GLY A 71 3.00 -6.81 -0.07
CA GLY A 71 4.19 -5.95 -0.04
C GLY A 71 5.47 -6.74 0.24
N ILE A 72 5.42 -7.76 1.11
CA ILE A 72 6.56 -8.65 1.36
C ILE A 72 6.95 -9.42 0.09
N THR A 73 5.97 -9.99 -0.62
CA THR A 73 6.20 -10.72 -1.88
C THR A 73 6.78 -9.80 -2.94
N MET A 74 6.19 -8.60 -3.10
CA MET A 74 6.64 -7.61 -4.08
C MET A 74 8.10 -7.17 -3.81
N ARG A 75 8.48 -6.93 -2.55
CA ARG A 75 9.87 -6.62 -2.21
C ARG A 75 10.83 -7.74 -2.61
N ARG A 76 10.43 -9.01 -2.45
CA ARG A 76 11.25 -10.16 -2.88
C ARG A 76 11.39 -10.21 -4.40
N GLU A 77 10.32 -9.97 -5.13
CA GLU A 77 10.34 -9.92 -6.59
C GLU A 77 11.24 -8.80 -7.11
N VAL A 78 11.16 -7.60 -6.52
CA VAL A 78 12.03 -6.47 -6.85
C VAL A 78 13.51 -6.81 -6.61
N VAL A 79 13.84 -7.44 -5.49
CA VAL A 79 15.23 -7.87 -5.20
C VAL A 79 15.69 -8.93 -6.21
N ARG A 80 14.81 -9.86 -6.60
CA ARG A 80 15.13 -10.87 -7.61
C ARG A 80 15.41 -10.24 -8.97
N ALA A 81 14.52 -9.36 -9.42
CA ALA A 81 14.65 -8.66 -10.69
C ALA A 81 15.94 -7.81 -10.76
N LYS A 82 16.30 -7.14 -9.66
CA LYS A 82 17.59 -6.42 -9.59
C LYS A 82 18.79 -7.32 -9.77
N ARG A 83 18.80 -8.48 -9.12
CA ARG A 83 19.90 -9.47 -9.24
C ARG A 83 19.96 -10.12 -10.62
N GLU A 84 18.82 -10.30 -11.27
CA GLU A 84 18.73 -10.84 -12.63
C GLU A 84 19.30 -9.83 -13.64
N ALA A 85 18.88 -8.56 -13.54
CA ALA A 85 19.45 -7.48 -14.35
C ALA A 85 20.97 -7.32 -14.15
N GLU A 86 21.46 -7.35 -12.90
CA GLU A 86 22.90 -7.31 -12.63
C GLU A 86 23.67 -8.48 -13.27
N ARG A 87 23.06 -9.66 -13.38
CA ARG A 87 23.68 -10.81 -14.06
C ARG A 87 23.69 -10.65 -15.57
N GLU A 88 22.58 -10.19 -16.15
CA GLU A 88 22.48 -9.91 -17.58
C GLU A 88 23.50 -8.86 -18.02
N ASP A 89 23.71 -7.81 -17.22
CA ASP A 89 24.71 -6.77 -17.49
C ASP A 89 26.15 -7.36 -17.49
N ILE A 90 26.48 -8.21 -16.52
CA ILE A 90 27.77 -8.89 -16.45
C ILE A 90 27.98 -9.83 -17.65
N ASP A 91 26.95 -10.61 -18.01
CA ASP A 91 27.02 -11.53 -19.14
C ASP A 91 27.22 -10.76 -20.46
N ALA A 92 26.56 -9.62 -20.62
CA ALA A 92 26.73 -8.74 -21.78
C ALA A 92 28.13 -8.12 -21.84
N GLU A 93 28.71 -7.70 -20.71
CA GLU A 93 30.08 -7.19 -20.64
C GLU A 93 31.10 -8.27 -21.05
N ILE A 94 30.96 -9.49 -20.53
CA ILE A 94 31.82 -10.63 -20.87
C ILE A 94 31.72 -10.98 -22.36
N GLU A 95 30.53 -10.93 -22.96
CA GLU A 95 30.36 -11.16 -24.39
C GLU A 95 31.04 -10.07 -25.22
N MET A 96 30.94 -8.81 -24.79
CA MET A 96 31.61 -7.68 -25.44
C MET A 96 33.13 -7.82 -25.38
N GLU A 97 33.70 -8.19 -24.23
CA GLU A 97 35.14 -8.45 -24.09
C GLU A 97 35.62 -9.59 -24.99
N ARG A 98 34.83 -10.67 -25.11
CA ARG A 98 35.14 -11.80 -26.00
C ARG A 98 35.11 -11.38 -27.47
N ALA A 99 34.16 -10.54 -27.88
CA ALA A 99 34.09 -10.00 -29.23
C ALA A 99 35.26 -9.06 -29.55
N VAL A 100 35.68 -8.23 -28.60
CA VAL A 100 36.86 -7.35 -28.76
C VAL A 100 38.15 -8.16 -28.84
N CYS A 101 38.29 -9.20 -28.01
CA CYS A 101 39.48 -10.05 -27.99
C CYS A 101 39.58 -10.96 -29.24
N SER A 102 38.45 -11.40 -29.80
CA SER A 102 38.45 -12.12 -31.08
C SER A 102 38.78 -11.20 -32.25
N PHE A 103 38.25 -9.96 -32.26
CA PHE A 103 38.55 -8.94 -33.27
C PHE A 103 40.03 -8.52 -33.26
N SER A 104 40.63 -8.35 -32.07
CA SER A 104 42.06 -8.05 -31.97
C SER A 104 42.92 -9.23 -32.45
N LYS A 105 42.53 -10.47 -32.14
CA LYS A 105 43.25 -11.67 -32.57
C LYS A 105 43.22 -11.89 -34.08
N THR A 106 42.14 -11.49 -34.76
CA THR A 106 42.10 -11.46 -36.23
C THR A 106 43.03 -10.40 -36.82
N SER A 107 43.25 -9.26 -36.15
CA SER A 107 44.16 -8.21 -36.64
C SER A 107 45.66 -8.55 -36.52
N TRP A 108 46.03 -9.53 -35.68
CA TRP A 108 47.41 -10.01 -35.52
C TRP A 108 47.75 -11.24 -36.39
N CYS A 109 46.81 -11.74 -37.19
CA CYS A 109 47.05 -12.81 -38.18
C CYS A 109 47.23 -12.28 -39.61
N GLU A 110 47.18 -10.97 -39.83
CA GLU A 110 47.33 -10.32 -41.16
C GLU A 110 48.71 -9.68 -41.42
N TYR A 111 49.73 -9.97 -40.60
CA TYR A 111 51.14 -9.62 -40.90
C TYR A 111 52.08 -10.82 -40.74
#